data_AF-A0A355BKW8-F1
#
_entry.id   AF-A0A355BKW8-F1
#
_cell.length_a   1.000
_cell.length_b   1.000
_cell.length_c   1.000
_cell.angle_alpha   90.00
_cell.angle_beta   90.00
_cell.angle_gamma   90.00
#
_symmetry.space_group_name_H-M   'P 1'
#
loop_
_entity.id
_entity.type
_entity.pdbx_description
1 polymer ?
#
loop_
_entity_poly.entity_id
_entity_poly.type
_entity_poly.pdbx_seq_one_letter_code
_entity_poly.pdbx_strand_id
1 'polypeptide(L)'
;MGRIAIINKPEISAIYFALLQCGYDFYAIEKDASLIESIEGFRNAASGFDDSFFSKVRQNTCEVYPYWPRAAALETATYYLHKDSLGFSDYDAYKKSIMNATNVSDVERDEDFWEWVIDFPVALKRVLESSDFISYLDWENAWVSQQNHLWKSDLQHIQRVLNTCMKNYSSPIQTVSIVLNPIKCTYSSDHFINNDELNFTSGVFRMESVLHEFLHHVVHPFVSKHKQAVMKCQMPYPDIDGSYYLGGDENGKLNAFEEYVVRMLTSEVSALSFPADLDGYVNGILSDLGHLFAEASCSNDKVRRRN
;
A
#
# COMPACT_ATOMS: atom_id res chain seq x y z
N MET A 1 9.91 -4.96 18.66
CA MET A 1 9.02 -5.47 17.61
C MET A 1 8.95 -6.98 17.67
N GLY A 2 7.77 -7.57 17.40
CA GLY A 2 7.64 -9.02 17.18
C GLY A 2 8.34 -9.47 15.90
N ARG A 3 8.48 -10.78 15.68
CA ARG A 3 9.12 -11.34 14.49
C ARG A 3 8.30 -11.01 13.23
N ILE A 4 8.93 -10.37 12.24
CA ILE A 4 8.35 -10.17 10.90
C ILE A 4 8.17 -11.53 10.20
N ALA A 5 6.97 -11.73 9.67
CA ALA A 5 6.58 -12.89 8.88
C ALA A 5 5.57 -12.46 7.81
N ILE A 6 5.49 -13.23 6.74
CA ILE A 6 4.39 -13.14 5.78
C ILE A 6 3.21 -13.89 6.37
N ILE A 7 2.03 -13.30 6.30
CA ILE A 7 0.77 -13.92 6.72
C ILE A 7 -0.25 -13.82 5.58
N ASN A 8 -1.32 -14.60 5.67
CA ASN A 8 -2.57 -14.27 5.01
C ASN A 8 -3.55 -13.68 6.04
N LYS A 9 -4.54 -12.96 5.53
CA LYS A 9 -5.71 -12.53 6.28
C LYS A 9 -6.93 -13.17 5.59
N PRO A 10 -7.65 -14.12 6.24
CA PRO A 10 -8.74 -14.84 5.58
C PRO A 10 -9.79 -13.94 4.95
N GLU A 11 -10.13 -12.81 5.58
CA GLU A 11 -11.10 -11.86 5.03
C GLU A 11 -10.62 -11.20 3.73
N ILE A 12 -9.34 -10.78 3.68
CA ILE A 12 -8.76 -10.24 2.45
C ILE A 12 -8.67 -11.33 1.39
N SER A 13 -8.35 -12.55 1.79
CA SER A 13 -8.20 -13.69 0.89
C SER A 13 -9.53 -14.10 0.29
N ALA A 14 -10.62 -14.01 1.06
CA ALA A 14 -11.99 -14.22 0.60
C ALA A 14 -12.44 -13.14 -0.41
N ILE A 15 -12.06 -11.86 -0.22
CA ILE A 15 -12.33 -10.82 -1.23
C ILE A 15 -11.72 -11.24 -2.57
N TYR A 16 -10.42 -11.56 -2.59
CA TYR A 16 -9.73 -11.88 -3.83
C TYR A 16 -10.19 -13.20 -4.45
N PHE A 17 -10.49 -14.21 -3.63
CA PHE A 17 -11.10 -15.45 -4.10
C PHE A 17 -12.45 -15.17 -4.78
N ALA A 18 -13.30 -14.34 -4.18
CA ALA A 18 -14.58 -14.00 -4.78
C ALA A 18 -14.43 -13.20 -6.09
N LEU A 19 -13.49 -12.25 -6.12
CA LEU A 19 -13.14 -11.53 -7.34
C LEU A 19 -12.65 -12.46 -8.45
N LEU A 20 -11.84 -13.47 -8.10
CA LEU A 20 -11.34 -14.47 -9.05
C LEU A 20 -12.50 -15.20 -9.74
N GLN A 21 -13.54 -15.57 -8.98
CA GLN A 21 -14.75 -16.21 -9.52
C GLN A 21 -15.54 -15.27 -10.45
N CYS A 22 -15.52 -13.95 -10.17
CA CYS A 22 -16.13 -12.94 -11.04
C CYS A 22 -15.28 -12.55 -12.27
N GLY A 23 -14.19 -13.27 -12.56
CA GLY A 23 -13.33 -13.01 -13.73
C GLY A 23 -12.23 -11.97 -13.50
N TYR A 24 -11.81 -11.75 -12.25
CA TYR A 24 -10.64 -10.95 -11.92
C TYR A 24 -9.35 -11.52 -12.52
N ASP A 25 -8.61 -10.70 -13.28
CA ASP A 25 -7.49 -11.16 -14.10
C ASP A 25 -6.23 -11.57 -13.29
N PHE A 26 -6.17 -11.27 -11.99
CA PHE A 26 -5.04 -11.51 -11.05
C PHE A 26 -3.63 -11.07 -11.51
N TYR A 27 -3.48 -10.58 -12.74
CA TYR A 27 -2.29 -10.02 -13.36
C TYR A 27 -1.09 -10.95 -13.15
N ALA A 28 -1.07 -12.05 -13.91
CA ALA A 28 -0.09 -13.14 -13.80
C ALA A 28 1.40 -12.72 -13.95
N ILE A 29 1.67 -11.48 -14.32
CA ILE A 29 3.03 -10.95 -14.46
C ILE A 29 3.79 -11.05 -13.13
N GLU A 30 5.05 -11.49 -13.22
CA GLU A 30 5.94 -11.80 -12.07
C GLU A 30 5.47 -12.93 -11.13
N LYS A 31 4.33 -13.58 -11.39
CA LYS A 31 3.96 -14.82 -10.72
C LYS A 31 4.61 -16.01 -11.43
N ASP A 32 5.09 -16.98 -10.67
CA ASP A 32 5.67 -18.18 -11.26
C ASP A 32 4.58 -19.07 -11.88
N ALA A 33 4.98 -19.94 -12.83
CA ALA A 33 4.03 -20.77 -13.57
C ALA A 33 3.22 -21.72 -12.68
N SER A 34 3.80 -22.22 -11.58
CA SER A 34 3.10 -23.13 -10.66
C SER A 34 2.04 -22.41 -9.83
N LEU A 35 2.31 -21.16 -9.46
CA LEU A 35 1.34 -20.28 -8.83
C LEU A 35 0.19 -19.96 -9.77
N ILE A 36 0.49 -19.61 -11.03
CA ILE A 36 -0.52 -19.35 -12.06
C ILE A 36 -1.42 -20.57 -12.27
N GLU A 37 -0.83 -21.76 -12.45
CA GLU A 37 -1.57 -23.01 -12.63
C GLU A 37 -2.49 -23.30 -11.44
N SER A 38 -2.01 -23.09 -10.21
CA SER A 38 -2.81 -23.27 -9.00
C SER A 38 -4.00 -22.29 -8.94
N ILE A 39 -3.77 -21.00 -9.22
CA ILE A 39 -4.82 -19.97 -9.22
C ILE A 39 -5.85 -20.26 -10.31
N GLU A 40 -5.43 -20.65 -11.51
CA GLU A 40 -6.33 -21.06 -12.60
C GLU A 40 -7.16 -22.29 -12.23
N GLY A 41 -6.59 -23.23 -11.46
CA GLY A 41 -7.33 -24.35 -10.90
C GLY A 41 -8.52 -23.89 -10.05
N PHE A 42 -8.32 -22.89 -9.19
CA PHE A 42 -9.40 -22.31 -8.38
C PHE A 42 -10.38 -21.46 -9.19
N ARG A 43 -9.91 -20.71 -10.20
CA ARG A 43 -10.76 -19.90 -11.09
C ARG A 43 -11.74 -20.75 -11.88
N ASN A 44 -11.30 -21.92 -12.36
CA ASN A 44 -12.09 -22.80 -13.22
C ASN A 44 -12.99 -23.76 -12.43
N ALA A 45 -12.83 -23.83 -11.10
CA ALA A 45 -13.74 -24.57 -10.24
C ALA A 45 -15.06 -23.80 -10.07
N ALA A 46 -16.19 -24.50 -10.06
CA ALA A 46 -17.47 -23.86 -9.79
C ALA A 46 -17.51 -23.35 -8.34
N SER A 47 -17.95 -22.11 -8.13
CA SER A 47 -18.13 -21.54 -6.80
C SER A 47 -19.53 -21.82 -6.26
N GLY A 48 -19.60 -22.29 -5.00
CA GLY A 48 -20.85 -22.55 -4.29
C GLY A 48 -21.51 -21.32 -3.64
N PHE A 49 -21.03 -20.10 -3.89
CA PHE A 49 -21.57 -18.87 -3.30
C PHE A 49 -22.12 -17.90 -4.36
N ASP A 50 -22.99 -17.00 -3.93
CA ASP A 50 -23.53 -15.90 -4.74
C ASP A 50 -22.48 -14.78 -4.87
N ASP A 51 -21.97 -14.60 -6.08
CA ASP A 51 -20.89 -13.67 -6.41
C ASP A 51 -21.40 -12.29 -6.87
N SER A 52 -22.73 -12.07 -6.87
CA SER A 52 -23.36 -10.83 -7.36
C SER A 52 -22.86 -9.57 -6.64
N PHE A 53 -22.56 -9.66 -5.35
CA PHE A 53 -21.95 -8.56 -4.59
C PHE A 53 -20.58 -8.17 -5.14
N PHE A 54 -19.70 -9.15 -5.38
CA PHE A 54 -18.31 -8.94 -5.79
C PHE A 54 -18.19 -8.57 -7.28
N SER A 55 -19.16 -8.96 -8.11
CA SER A 55 -19.24 -8.54 -9.51
C SER A 55 -19.27 -7.01 -9.70
N LYS A 56 -19.76 -6.27 -8.69
CA LYS A 56 -19.85 -4.80 -8.67
C LYS A 56 -18.55 -4.08 -8.31
N VAL A 57 -17.49 -4.82 -7.95
CA VAL A 57 -16.17 -4.24 -7.61
C VAL A 57 -15.49 -3.67 -8.84
N ARG A 58 -15.68 -4.29 -10.01
CA ARG A 58 -15.12 -3.78 -11.27
C ARG A 58 -15.85 -2.50 -11.68
N GLN A 59 -15.10 -1.44 -11.92
CA GLN A 59 -15.56 -0.12 -12.35
C GLN A 59 -14.92 0.29 -13.70
N ASN A 60 -15.21 1.50 -14.16
CA ASN A 60 -14.60 2.11 -15.35
C ASN A 60 -13.91 3.48 -15.11
N THR A 61 -13.76 3.91 -13.86
CA THR A 61 -13.11 5.17 -13.47
C THR A 61 -11.59 5.07 -13.32
N CYS A 62 -11.01 3.86 -13.24
CA CYS A 62 -9.57 3.62 -13.26
C CYS A 62 -9.19 2.76 -14.48
N GLU A 63 -8.61 3.39 -15.50
CA GLU A 63 -8.24 2.70 -16.74
C GLU A 63 -7.14 1.64 -16.52
N VAL A 64 -6.21 1.92 -15.62
CA VAL A 64 -5.03 1.07 -15.38
C VAL A 64 -5.40 -0.18 -14.58
N TYR A 65 -6.25 -0.03 -13.56
CA TYR A 65 -6.66 -1.13 -12.69
C TYR A 65 -8.16 -1.02 -12.32
N PRO A 66 -9.05 -1.64 -13.12
CA PRO A 66 -10.51 -1.48 -13.01
C PRO A 66 -11.15 -1.96 -11.70
N TYR A 67 -10.39 -2.52 -10.77
CA TYR A 67 -10.89 -2.98 -9.47
C TYR A 67 -10.53 -2.03 -8.32
N TRP A 68 -9.57 -1.12 -8.54
CA TRP A 68 -9.25 -0.05 -7.61
C TRP A 68 -10.13 1.16 -7.91
N PRO A 69 -10.72 1.87 -6.93
CA PRO A 69 -10.42 1.78 -5.50
C PRO A 69 -11.31 0.81 -4.72
N ARG A 70 -12.34 0.22 -5.34
CA ARG A 70 -13.34 -0.59 -4.64
C ARG A 70 -12.75 -1.81 -3.94
N ALA A 71 -11.80 -2.53 -4.54
CA ALA A 71 -11.11 -3.64 -3.88
C ALA A 71 -10.33 -3.19 -2.64
N ALA A 72 -9.61 -2.07 -2.72
CA ALA A 72 -8.88 -1.47 -1.60
C ALA A 72 -9.83 -0.99 -0.48
N ALA A 73 -11.00 -0.47 -0.85
CA ALA A 73 -12.03 -0.09 0.10
C ALA A 73 -12.59 -1.32 0.85
N LEU A 74 -12.81 -2.45 0.15
CA LEU A 74 -13.21 -3.70 0.81
C LEU A 74 -12.11 -4.27 1.71
N GLU A 75 -10.83 -4.17 1.33
CA GLU A 75 -9.71 -4.53 2.22
C GLU A 75 -9.73 -3.68 3.50
N THR A 76 -9.88 -2.37 3.35
CA THR A 76 -10.00 -1.42 4.46
C THR A 76 -11.18 -1.79 5.36
N ALA A 77 -12.33 -2.11 4.77
CA ALA A 77 -13.53 -2.52 5.50
C ALA A 77 -13.27 -3.73 6.42
N THR A 78 -12.39 -4.67 6.05
CA THR A 78 -12.08 -5.85 6.89
C THR A 78 -11.50 -5.51 8.27
N TYR A 79 -10.94 -4.32 8.46
CA TYR A 79 -10.43 -3.83 9.74
C TYR A 79 -11.50 -3.18 10.63
N TYR A 80 -12.70 -2.94 10.06
CA TYR A 80 -13.84 -2.36 10.74
C TYR A 80 -15.00 -3.35 10.89
N LEU A 81 -14.76 -4.65 10.70
CA LEU A 81 -15.74 -5.71 10.91
C LEU A 81 -15.68 -6.27 12.34
N HIS A 82 -16.82 -6.76 12.81
CA HIS A 82 -16.85 -7.65 13.97
C HIS A 82 -16.08 -8.95 13.67
N LYS A 83 -15.57 -9.61 14.73
CA LYS A 83 -14.82 -10.87 14.61
C LYS A 83 -15.61 -12.03 14.00
N ASP A 84 -16.95 -11.98 14.10
CA ASP A 84 -17.85 -12.95 13.47
C ASP A 84 -18.28 -12.56 12.05
N SER A 85 -17.75 -11.43 11.55
CA SER A 85 -18.05 -10.83 10.24
C SER A 85 -19.55 -10.62 9.99
N LEU A 86 -20.38 -10.52 11.04
CA LEU A 86 -21.82 -10.30 10.89
C LEU A 86 -22.19 -8.85 10.60
N GLY A 87 -21.24 -7.92 10.75
CA GLY A 87 -21.47 -6.49 10.55
C GLY A 87 -20.21 -5.68 10.77
N PHE A 88 -20.32 -4.37 10.58
CA PHE A 88 -19.28 -3.42 10.93
C PHE A 88 -19.26 -3.18 12.44
N SER A 89 -18.08 -3.28 13.06
CA SER A 89 -17.86 -2.85 14.44
C SER A 89 -17.83 -1.34 14.59
N ASP A 90 -17.39 -0.62 13.54
CA ASP A 90 -17.37 0.84 13.49
C ASP A 90 -17.49 1.33 12.05
N TYR A 91 -18.73 1.40 11.55
CA TYR A 91 -19.02 1.81 10.19
C TYR A 91 -18.71 3.30 9.94
N ASP A 92 -18.88 4.15 10.96
CA ASP A 92 -18.61 5.58 10.84
C ASP A 92 -17.11 5.85 10.71
N ALA A 93 -16.26 5.12 11.43
CA ALA A 93 -14.82 5.22 11.27
C ALA A 93 -14.34 4.68 9.91
N TYR A 94 -14.93 3.57 9.43
CA TYR A 94 -14.70 3.09 8.07
C TYR A 94 -15.06 4.16 7.02
N LYS A 95 -16.27 4.73 7.14
CA LYS A 95 -16.74 5.78 6.25
C LYS A 95 -15.79 6.98 6.25
N LYS A 96 -15.38 7.44 7.43
CA LYS A 96 -14.42 8.53 7.59
C LYS A 96 -13.07 8.20 6.95
N SER A 97 -12.59 6.96 7.06
CA SER A 97 -11.33 6.53 6.43
C SER A 97 -11.35 6.70 4.91
N ILE A 98 -12.38 6.16 4.24
CA ILE A 98 -12.52 6.25 2.77
C ILE A 98 -12.80 7.69 2.32
N MET A 99 -13.59 8.46 3.07
CA MET A 99 -13.86 9.87 2.75
C MET A 99 -12.61 10.76 2.87
N ASN A 100 -11.62 10.36 3.67
CA ASN A 100 -10.35 11.08 3.82
C ASN A 100 -9.27 10.63 2.84
N ALA A 101 -9.48 9.54 2.10
CA ALA A 101 -8.55 9.08 1.08
C ALA A 101 -8.49 10.11 -0.06
N THR A 102 -7.36 10.79 -0.21
CA THR A 102 -7.16 11.90 -1.16
C THR A 102 -6.95 11.42 -2.59
N ASN A 103 -6.56 10.16 -2.76
CA ASN A 103 -6.40 9.50 -4.05
C ASN A 103 -7.71 8.94 -4.61
N VAL A 104 -8.78 8.83 -3.80
CA VAL A 104 -10.08 8.31 -4.24
C VAL A 104 -10.97 9.44 -4.74
N SER A 105 -11.42 9.36 -5.99
CA SER A 105 -12.35 10.34 -6.58
C SER A 105 -13.73 10.28 -5.95
N ASP A 106 -14.45 11.41 -5.90
CA ASP A 106 -15.78 11.50 -5.27
C ASP A 106 -16.83 10.54 -5.85
N VAL A 107 -16.75 10.21 -7.15
CA VAL A 107 -17.64 9.25 -7.80
C VAL A 107 -17.48 7.81 -7.30
N GLU A 108 -16.34 7.47 -6.68
CA GLU A 108 -16.09 6.14 -6.13
C GLU A 108 -16.54 6.00 -4.67
N ARG A 109 -17.06 7.07 -4.07
CA ARG A 109 -17.50 7.14 -2.67
C ARG A 109 -18.83 7.89 -2.52
N ASP A 110 -19.65 7.81 -3.55
CA ASP A 110 -20.99 8.39 -3.59
C ASP A 110 -22.02 7.54 -2.84
N GLU A 111 -23.29 7.94 -2.88
CA GLU A 111 -24.37 7.24 -2.18
C GLU A 111 -24.51 5.78 -2.63
N ASP A 112 -24.39 5.50 -3.94
CA ASP A 112 -24.44 4.15 -4.51
C ASP A 112 -23.35 3.25 -3.91
N PHE A 113 -22.13 3.76 -3.71
CA PHE A 113 -21.07 3.02 -3.02
C PHE A 113 -21.47 2.67 -1.58
N TRP A 114 -22.03 3.61 -0.83
CA TRP A 114 -22.40 3.39 0.57
C TRP A 114 -23.59 2.44 0.73
N GLU A 115 -24.55 2.50 -0.19
CA GLU A 115 -25.67 1.56 -0.25
C GLU A 115 -25.21 0.15 -0.62
N TRP A 116 -24.19 0.02 -1.46
CA TRP A 116 -23.62 -1.28 -1.80
C TRP A 116 -22.77 -1.86 -0.67
N VAL A 117 -21.84 -1.08 -0.10
CA VAL A 117 -20.81 -1.60 0.81
C VAL A 117 -21.36 -2.01 2.18
N ILE A 118 -22.55 -1.55 2.56
CA ILE A 118 -23.21 -1.95 3.81
C ILE A 118 -23.48 -3.47 3.86
N ASP A 119 -23.70 -4.10 2.69
CA ASP A 119 -23.95 -5.54 2.55
C ASP A 119 -22.65 -6.38 2.55
N PHE A 120 -21.48 -5.74 2.55
CA PHE A 120 -20.18 -6.40 2.50
C PHE A 120 -19.99 -7.47 3.57
N PRO A 121 -20.32 -7.26 4.87
CA PRO A 121 -20.09 -8.28 5.90
C PRO A 121 -20.84 -9.58 5.60
N VAL A 122 -22.10 -9.47 5.14
CA VAL A 122 -22.94 -10.61 4.80
C VAL A 122 -22.40 -11.33 3.56
N ALA A 123 -22.01 -10.59 2.53
CA ALA A 123 -21.42 -11.17 1.32
C ALA A 123 -20.09 -11.88 1.62
N LEU A 124 -19.20 -11.26 2.39
CA LEU A 124 -17.93 -11.82 2.81
C LEU A 124 -18.12 -13.11 3.60
N LYS A 125 -19.06 -13.13 4.55
CA LYS A 125 -19.35 -14.31 5.35
C LYS A 125 -19.74 -15.52 4.50
N ARG A 126 -20.55 -15.34 3.46
CA ARG A 126 -20.93 -16.42 2.53
C ARG A 126 -19.73 -17.04 1.83
N VAL A 127 -18.73 -16.22 1.49
CA VAL A 127 -17.47 -16.71 0.89
C VAL A 127 -16.66 -17.47 1.94
N LEU A 128 -16.48 -16.88 3.13
CA LEU A 128 -15.73 -17.48 4.25
C LEU A 128 -16.28 -18.86 4.65
N GLU A 129 -17.60 -19.06 4.59
CA GLU A 129 -18.28 -20.32 4.94
C GLU A 129 -18.34 -21.33 3.78
N SER A 130 -17.94 -20.95 2.56
CA SER A 130 -18.01 -21.84 1.40
C SER A 130 -16.91 -22.91 1.41
N SER A 131 -17.25 -24.13 1.00
CA SER A 131 -16.29 -25.26 0.92
C SER A 131 -15.13 -24.97 -0.03
N ASP A 132 -15.40 -24.23 -1.10
CA ASP A 132 -14.42 -23.93 -2.13
C ASP A 132 -13.39 -22.92 -1.62
N PHE A 133 -13.84 -21.90 -0.88
CA PHE A 133 -12.93 -20.97 -0.23
C PHE A 133 -12.13 -21.65 0.88
N ILE A 134 -12.73 -22.51 1.70
CA ILE A 134 -12.00 -23.27 2.72
C ILE A 134 -10.87 -24.09 2.08
N SER A 135 -11.15 -24.76 0.96
CA SER A 135 -10.16 -25.52 0.21
C SER A 135 -9.04 -24.63 -0.38
N TYR A 136 -9.41 -23.45 -0.89
CA TYR A 136 -8.45 -22.43 -1.32
C TYR A 136 -7.57 -21.93 -0.17
N LEU A 137 -8.17 -21.63 0.99
CA LEU A 137 -7.48 -21.10 2.15
C LEU A 137 -6.48 -22.12 2.72
N ASP A 138 -6.82 -23.40 2.73
CA ASP A 138 -5.89 -24.47 3.11
C ASP A 138 -4.66 -24.52 2.18
N TRP A 139 -4.88 -24.37 0.87
CA TRP A 139 -3.78 -24.25 -0.09
C TRP A 139 -2.96 -22.97 0.12
N GLU A 140 -3.62 -21.82 0.32
CA GLU A 140 -2.98 -20.53 0.55
C GLU A 140 -2.12 -20.55 1.82
N ASN A 141 -2.57 -21.20 2.90
CA ASN A 141 -1.81 -21.38 4.14
C ASN A 141 -0.50 -22.16 3.90
N ALA A 142 -0.56 -23.22 3.09
CA ALA A 142 0.62 -23.97 2.69
C ALA A 142 1.55 -23.11 1.81
N TRP A 143 0.99 -22.34 0.89
CA TRP A 143 1.74 -21.42 0.03
C TRP A 143 2.43 -20.30 0.84
N VAL A 144 1.73 -19.64 1.77
CA VAL A 144 2.30 -18.62 2.68
C VAL A 144 3.44 -19.20 3.51
N SER A 145 3.31 -20.45 3.97
CA SER A 145 4.39 -21.14 4.68
C SER A 145 5.64 -21.32 3.80
N GLN A 146 5.46 -21.63 2.51
CA GLN A 146 6.55 -21.69 1.54
C GLN A 146 7.16 -20.30 1.28
N GLN A 147 6.33 -19.24 1.16
CA GLN A 147 6.81 -17.87 0.99
C GLN A 147 7.67 -17.40 2.17
N ASN A 148 7.29 -17.73 3.40
CA ASN A 148 8.12 -17.45 4.58
C ASN A 148 9.48 -18.17 4.56
N HIS A 149 9.54 -19.36 3.95
CA HIS A 149 10.80 -20.08 3.78
C HIS A 149 11.66 -19.44 2.69
N LEU A 150 11.05 -19.14 1.54
CA LEU A 150 11.69 -18.51 0.39
C LEU A 150 12.31 -17.16 0.75
N TRP A 151 11.55 -16.29 1.42
CA TRP A 151 11.93 -14.92 1.74
C TRP A 151 12.55 -14.75 3.13
N LYS A 152 12.98 -15.85 3.77
CA LYS A 152 13.48 -15.83 5.15
C LYS A 152 14.60 -14.80 5.37
N SER A 153 15.54 -14.69 4.44
CA SER A 153 16.64 -13.73 4.53
C SER A 153 16.14 -12.28 4.48
N ASP A 154 15.22 -12.00 3.58
CA ASP A 154 14.69 -10.65 3.37
C ASP A 154 13.78 -10.24 4.54
N LEU A 155 12.96 -11.14 5.06
CA LEU A 155 12.17 -10.90 6.28
C LEU A 155 13.07 -10.61 7.49
N GLN A 156 14.20 -11.31 7.61
CA GLN A 156 15.21 -11.00 8.64
C GLN A 156 15.89 -9.65 8.39
N HIS A 157 16.11 -9.28 7.13
CA HIS A 157 16.65 -7.98 6.77
C HIS A 157 15.68 -6.85 7.16
N ILE A 158 14.41 -6.95 6.74
CA ILE A 158 13.32 -6.03 7.13
C ILE A 158 13.31 -5.87 8.64
N GLN A 159 13.29 -6.98 9.38
CA GLN A 159 13.29 -6.93 10.84
C GLN A 159 14.45 -6.10 11.42
N ARG A 160 15.67 -6.23 10.87
CA ARG A 160 16.84 -5.46 11.32
C ARG A 160 16.70 -3.97 11.00
N VAL A 161 16.23 -3.65 9.81
CA VAL A 161 15.99 -2.26 9.39
C VAL A 161 14.94 -1.61 10.29
N LEU A 162 13.77 -2.23 10.42
CA LEU A 162 12.68 -1.72 11.25
C LEU A 162 13.10 -1.52 12.71
N ASN A 163 13.80 -2.49 13.31
CA ASN A 163 14.31 -2.36 14.69
C ASN A 163 15.28 -1.19 14.84
N THR A 164 16.17 -0.98 13.86
CA THR A 164 17.12 0.15 13.88
C THR A 164 16.39 1.48 13.72
N CYS A 165 15.45 1.59 12.78
CA CYS A 165 14.63 2.78 12.57
C CYS A 165 13.80 3.12 13.81
N MET A 166 13.11 2.15 14.41
CA MET A 166 12.33 2.36 15.64
C MET A 166 13.20 2.85 16.80
N LYS A 167 14.42 2.30 16.93
CA LYS A 167 15.37 2.71 17.97
C LYS A 167 15.89 4.13 17.76
N ASN A 168 16.18 4.50 16.51
CA ASN A 168 16.85 5.76 16.21
C ASN A 168 15.87 6.93 16.02
N TYR A 169 14.65 6.67 15.53
CA TYR A 169 13.79 7.71 14.97
C TYR A 169 12.41 7.86 15.62
N SER A 170 12.10 7.06 16.66
CA SER A 170 10.82 7.13 17.37
C SER A 170 9.59 7.01 16.44
N SER A 171 9.38 5.83 15.87
CA SER A 171 8.20 5.55 15.03
C SER A 171 6.94 5.35 15.89
N PRO A 172 5.77 5.88 15.48
CA PRO A 172 4.49 5.53 16.10
C PRO A 172 4.11 4.06 15.84
N ILE A 173 4.66 3.44 14.79
CA ILE A 173 4.41 2.05 14.42
C ILE A 173 5.28 1.11 15.26
N GLN A 174 4.65 0.18 15.96
CA GLN A 174 5.28 -0.84 16.79
C GLN A 174 5.29 -2.23 16.14
N THR A 175 4.34 -2.49 15.26
CA THR A 175 4.16 -3.79 14.58
C THR A 175 3.94 -3.58 13.08
N VAL A 176 4.44 -4.49 12.27
CA VAL A 176 4.23 -4.51 10.82
C VAL A 176 3.77 -5.91 10.45
N SER A 177 2.61 -5.99 9.80
CA SER A 177 2.01 -7.21 9.29
C SER A 177 2.07 -7.21 7.77
N ILE A 178 2.73 -8.21 7.21
CA ILE A 178 2.90 -8.36 5.75
C ILE A 178 1.87 -9.38 5.27
N VAL A 179 0.74 -8.89 4.75
CA VAL A 179 -0.31 -9.72 4.17
C VAL A 179 0.03 -9.96 2.70
N LEU A 180 0.31 -11.21 2.34
CA LEU A 180 0.57 -11.58 0.97
C LEU A 180 -0.58 -12.43 0.44
N ASN A 181 -1.23 -11.95 -0.62
CA ASN A 181 -2.33 -12.67 -1.26
C ASN A 181 -1.92 -13.09 -2.68
N PRO A 182 -2.00 -14.39 -3.04
CA PRO A 182 -1.52 -14.88 -4.33
C PRO A 182 -2.37 -14.39 -5.51
N ILE A 183 -3.66 -14.14 -5.29
CA ILE A 183 -4.59 -13.68 -6.32
C ILE A 183 -4.46 -12.17 -6.55
N LYS A 184 -4.17 -11.36 -5.52
CA LYS A 184 -4.04 -9.90 -5.66
C LYS A 184 -3.07 -9.53 -6.79
N CYS A 185 -3.45 -8.50 -7.53
CA CYS A 185 -2.67 -7.94 -8.63
C CYS A 185 -1.23 -7.64 -8.18
N THR A 186 -0.25 -8.07 -8.98
CA THR A 186 1.19 -7.87 -8.73
C THR A 186 1.59 -6.41 -8.56
N TYR A 187 0.86 -5.48 -9.19
CA TYR A 187 1.13 -4.04 -9.13
C TYR A 187 0.30 -3.31 -8.07
N SER A 188 -0.56 -4.04 -7.34
CA SER A 188 -1.36 -3.47 -6.27
C SER A 188 -0.75 -3.82 -4.92
N SER A 189 -0.48 -2.77 -4.16
CA SER A 189 -0.25 -2.85 -2.72
C SER A 189 -1.13 -1.82 -2.04
N ASP A 190 -1.67 -2.19 -0.88
CA ASP A 190 -2.44 -1.30 -0.03
C ASP A 190 -1.86 -1.36 1.37
N HIS A 191 -1.96 -0.26 2.11
CA HIS A 191 -1.56 -0.20 3.50
C HIS A 191 -2.69 0.31 4.38
N PHE A 192 -2.75 -0.17 5.61
CA PHE A 192 -3.70 0.29 6.61
C PHE A 192 -3.05 0.34 7.98
N ILE A 193 -3.22 1.45 8.69
CA ILE A 193 -2.75 1.58 10.06
C ILE A 193 -3.92 1.30 11.01
N ASN A 194 -3.74 0.31 11.88
CA ASN A 194 -4.64 0.07 13.00
C ASN A 194 -3.89 0.29 14.31
N ASN A 195 -4.19 1.38 15.01
CA ASN A 195 -3.45 1.80 16.20
C ASN A 195 -1.94 1.98 15.93
N ASP A 196 -1.11 1.07 16.43
CA ASP A 196 0.35 1.05 16.29
C ASP A 196 0.83 -0.06 15.32
N GLU A 197 -0.08 -0.67 14.55
CA GLU A 197 0.23 -1.70 13.57
C GLU A 197 0.05 -1.19 12.14
N LEU A 198 1.11 -1.29 11.34
CA LEU A 198 1.06 -1.10 9.89
C LEU A 198 0.77 -2.45 9.23
N ASN A 199 -0.37 -2.56 8.55
CA ASN A 199 -0.72 -3.70 7.72
C ASN A 199 -0.39 -3.36 6.27
N PHE A 200 0.46 -4.16 5.64
CA PHE A 200 0.85 -4.01 4.24
C PHE A 200 0.33 -5.22 3.46
N THR A 201 -0.62 -4.99 2.56
CA THR A 201 -1.22 -6.03 1.70
C THR A 201 -0.65 -5.94 0.29
N SER A 202 -0.18 -7.06 -0.27
CA SER A 202 0.38 -7.07 -1.64
C SER A 202 0.10 -8.37 -2.39
N GLY A 203 0.13 -8.29 -3.72
CA GLY A 203 0.03 -9.44 -4.63
C GLY A 203 1.35 -10.18 -4.85
N VAL A 204 2.47 -9.51 -4.60
CA VAL A 204 3.85 -10.02 -4.69
C VAL A 204 4.66 -9.40 -3.57
N PHE A 205 5.48 -10.22 -2.92
CA PHE A 205 6.36 -9.74 -1.85
C PHE A 205 7.48 -8.89 -2.43
N ARG A 206 7.60 -7.65 -1.93
CA ARG A 206 8.72 -6.74 -2.23
C ARG A 206 9.20 -6.11 -0.94
N MET A 207 10.45 -6.42 -0.57
CA MET A 207 11.07 -5.88 0.64
C MET A 207 11.07 -4.35 0.64
N GLU A 208 11.47 -3.74 -0.48
CA GLU A 208 11.57 -2.28 -0.60
C GLU A 208 10.22 -1.60 -0.39
N SER A 209 9.14 -2.16 -0.91
CA SER A 209 7.78 -1.62 -0.71
C SER A 209 7.37 -1.66 0.76
N VAL A 210 7.65 -2.75 1.48
CA VAL A 210 7.35 -2.82 2.93
C VAL A 210 8.13 -1.76 3.71
N LEU A 211 9.40 -1.55 3.37
CA LEU A 211 10.23 -0.54 4.02
C LEU A 211 9.80 0.88 3.68
N HIS A 212 9.46 1.14 2.40
CA HIS A 212 8.98 2.43 1.91
C HIS A 212 7.74 2.89 2.68
N GLU A 213 6.70 2.04 2.75
CA GLU A 213 5.47 2.36 3.46
C GLU A 213 5.71 2.60 4.96
N PHE A 214 6.55 1.80 5.61
CA PHE A 214 6.92 2.04 7.01
C PHE A 214 7.63 3.38 7.22
N LEU A 215 8.53 3.74 6.30
CA LEU A 215 9.35 4.94 6.40
C LEU A 215 8.55 6.23 6.22
N HIS A 216 7.41 6.22 5.52
CA HIS A 216 6.49 7.36 5.53
C HIS A 216 6.15 7.83 6.95
N HIS A 217 5.81 6.89 7.85
CA HIS A 217 5.47 7.22 9.23
C HIS A 217 6.67 7.71 10.07
N VAL A 218 7.88 7.30 9.68
CA VAL A 218 9.12 7.77 10.31
C VAL A 218 9.46 9.18 9.83
N VAL A 219 9.32 9.45 8.53
CA VAL A 219 9.75 10.69 7.88
C VAL A 219 8.74 11.83 8.05
N HIS A 220 7.44 11.52 8.03
CA HIS A 220 6.35 12.50 8.02
C HIS A 220 6.46 13.60 9.09
N PRO A 221 6.79 13.30 10.38
CA PRO A 221 6.95 14.35 11.40
C PRO A 221 8.09 15.33 11.09
N PHE A 222 9.20 14.84 10.52
CA PHE A 222 10.36 15.65 10.19
C PHE A 222 10.08 16.52 8.96
N VAL A 223 9.48 15.96 7.91
CA VAL A 223 9.07 16.72 6.72
C VAL A 223 8.05 17.80 7.09
N SER A 224 7.06 17.47 7.92
CA SER A 224 6.06 18.43 8.39
C SER A 224 6.67 19.60 9.16
N LYS A 225 7.69 19.35 9.99
CA LYS A 225 8.45 20.40 10.70
C LYS A 225 9.14 21.36 9.73
N HIS A 226 9.59 20.86 8.58
CA HIS A 226 10.29 21.64 7.55
C HIS A 226 9.38 22.22 6.46
N LYS A 227 8.04 22.17 6.61
CA LYS A 227 7.07 22.62 5.60
C LYS A 227 7.43 23.96 4.95
N GLN A 228 7.81 24.96 5.73
CA GLN A 228 8.14 26.29 5.19
C GLN A 228 9.39 26.30 4.28
N ALA A 229 10.37 25.44 4.57
CA ALA A 229 11.56 25.30 3.73
C ALA A 229 11.22 24.53 2.45
N VAL A 230 10.44 23.45 2.56
CA VAL A 230 9.93 22.68 1.40
C VAL A 230 9.19 23.60 0.42
N MET A 231 8.35 24.51 0.92
CA MET A 231 7.61 25.45 0.06
C MET A 231 8.50 26.44 -0.70
N LYS A 232 9.75 26.65 -0.27
CA LYS A 232 10.70 27.55 -0.93
C LYS A 232 11.55 26.83 -2.00
N CYS A 233 11.58 25.50 -2.00
CA CYS A 233 12.31 24.72 -3.01
C CYS A 233 11.60 24.81 -4.37
N GLN A 234 12.41 24.89 -5.43
CA GLN A 234 11.90 24.82 -6.80
C GLN A 234 11.73 23.37 -7.22
N MET A 235 10.66 23.08 -7.97
CA MET A 235 10.33 21.76 -8.50
C MET A 235 10.92 21.61 -9.90
N PRO A 236 11.19 20.38 -10.41
CA PRO A 236 10.80 19.06 -9.87
C PRO A 236 11.90 18.30 -9.12
N TYR A 237 11.49 17.35 -8.26
CA TYR A 237 12.41 16.40 -7.64
C TYR A 237 12.75 15.25 -8.60
N PRO A 238 14.00 14.73 -8.62
CA PRO A 238 14.33 13.56 -9.42
C PRO A 238 13.41 12.38 -9.12
N ASP A 239 13.00 11.66 -10.17
CA ASP A 239 12.17 10.46 -10.13
C ASP A 239 10.76 10.62 -9.52
N ILE A 240 10.34 11.82 -9.15
CA ILE A 240 8.95 12.12 -8.73
C ILE A 240 8.15 12.65 -9.90
N ASP A 241 7.15 11.89 -10.35
CA ASP A 241 6.26 12.31 -11.42
C ASP A 241 5.13 13.26 -10.94
N GLY A 242 4.39 13.80 -11.91
CA GLY A 242 3.33 14.79 -11.67
C GLY A 242 2.19 14.34 -10.76
N SER A 243 1.94 13.03 -10.62
CA SER A 243 0.83 12.50 -9.82
C SER A 243 1.01 12.76 -8.32
N TYR A 244 2.25 12.73 -7.84
CA TYR A 244 2.59 12.98 -6.44
C TYR A 244 2.40 14.43 -5.99
N TYR A 245 2.23 15.35 -6.95
CA TYR A 245 2.01 16.77 -6.67
C TYR A 245 0.56 17.12 -6.38
N LEU A 246 -0.39 16.17 -6.43
CA LEU A 246 -1.80 16.32 -5.99
C LEU A 246 -2.45 17.68 -6.33
N GLY A 247 -2.34 18.12 -7.59
CA GLY A 247 -2.92 19.41 -8.06
C GLY A 247 -2.00 20.63 -7.90
N GLY A 248 -0.79 20.46 -7.38
CA GLY A 248 0.26 21.47 -7.27
C GLY A 248 0.14 22.43 -6.09
N ASP A 249 -0.78 22.16 -5.17
CA ASP A 249 -0.99 22.96 -3.96
C ASP A 249 0.08 22.69 -2.89
N GLU A 250 -0.03 23.32 -1.73
CA GLU A 250 0.95 23.13 -0.65
C GLU A 250 1.04 21.68 -0.16
N ASN A 251 -0.09 20.97 -0.10
CA ASN A 251 -0.14 19.61 0.39
C ASN A 251 0.50 18.66 -0.63
N GLY A 252 0.20 18.84 -1.90
CA GLY A 252 0.82 18.11 -2.98
C GLY A 252 2.33 18.34 -3.10
N LYS A 253 2.81 19.56 -2.88
CA LYS A 253 4.26 19.84 -2.81
C LYS A 253 4.93 19.15 -1.62
N LEU A 254 4.26 19.13 -0.47
CA LEU A 254 4.76 18.45 0.73
C LEU A 254 4.80 16.93 0.51
N ASN A 255 3.74 16.38 -0.09
CA ASN A 255 3.64 14.96 -0.45
C ASN A 255 4.76 14.54 -1.41
N ALA A 256 4.96 15.28 -2.50
CA ALA A 256 6.03 15.00 -3.45
C ALA A 256 7.44 15.04 -2.81
N PHE A 257 7.66 15.94 -1.85
CA PHE A 257 8.93 15.99 -1.12
C PHE A 257 9.08 14.82 -0.15
N GLU A 258 8.01 14.48 0.58
CA GLU A 258 8.01 13.34 1.49
C GLU A 258 8.35 12.06 0.75
N GLU A 259 7.71 11.81 -0.39
CA GLU A 259 7.99 10.68 -1.26
C GLU A 259 9.44 10.65 -1.73
N TYR A 260 10.00 11.79 -2.12
CA TYR A 260 11.41 11.89 -2.49
C TYR A 260 12.33 11.49 -1.33
N VAL A 261 12.10 12.03 -0.14
CA VAL A 261 12.88 11.71 1.07
C VAL A 261 12.74 10.24 1.44
N VAL A 262 11.52 9.69 1.39
CA VAL A 262 11.26 8.28 1.71
C VAL A 262 11.94 7.34 0.72
N ARG A 263 11.96 7.64 -0.58
CA ARG A 263 12.68 6.83 -1.58
C ARG A 263 14.18 6.82 -1.34
N MET A 264 14.77 7.99 -1.10
CA MET A 264 16.19 8.11 -0.77
C MET A 264 16.52 7.32 0.50
N LEU A 265 15.74 7.51 1.56
CA LEU A 265 15.94 6.83 2.83
C LEU A 265 15.74 5.31 2.69
N THR A 266 14.76 4.86 1.92
CA THR A 266 14.50 3.43 1.66
C THR A 266 15.72 2.77 1.03
N SER A 267 16.34 3.41 0.04
CA SER A 267 17.57 2.91 -0.58
C SER A 267 18.72 2.81 0.43
N GLU A 268 18.94 3.87 1.22
CA GLU A 268 20.03 3.91 2.20
C GLU A 268 19.85 2.88 3.33
N VAL A 269 18.66 2.78 3.93
CA VAL A 269 18.44 1.86 5.04
C VAL A 269 18.40 0.41 4.59
N SER A 270 17.99 0.14 3.34
CA SER A 270 18.10 -1.20 2.73
C SER A 270 19.57 -1.62 2.58
N ALA A 271 20.49 -0.66 2.44
CA ALA A 271 21.93 -0.90 2.49
C ALA A 271 22.50 -0.91 3.93
N LEU A 272 21.64 -0.86 4.96
CA LEU A 272 22.00 -0.70 6.37
C LEU A 272 22.78 0.60 6.67
N SER A 273 22.61 1.62 5.85
CA SER A 273 23.10 2.97 6.09
C SER A 273 21.98 3.81 6.71
N PHE A 274 22.18 4.28 7.93
CA PHE A 274 21.15 4.99 8.70
C PHE A 274 21.65 6.40 9.01
N PRO A 275 20.94 7.47 8.60
CA PRO A 275 21.26 8.81 9.03
C PRO A 275 21.25 8.91 10.57
N ALA A 276 22.27 9.54 11.15
CA ALA A 276 22.34 9.69 12.60
C ALA A 276 21.23 10.61 13.16
N ASP A 277 20.78 11.57 12.33
CA ASP A 277 19.73 12.53 12.65
C ASP A 277 18.86 12.77 11.42
N LEU A 278 17.57 12.46 11.50
CA LEU A 278 16.61 12.67 10.41
C LEU A 278 16.29 14.15 10.19
N ASP A 279 16.40 15.01 11.21
CA ASP A 279 16.20 16.44 11.03
C ASP A 279 17.34 17.03 10.18
N GLY A 280 18.58 16.69 10.52
CA GLY A 280 19.76 17.00 9.72
C GLY A 280 19.71 16.40 8.31
N TYR A 281 19.23 15.16 8.16
CA TYR A 281 19.07 14.51 6.87
C TYR A 281 18.12 15.27 5.94
N VAL A 282 16.92 15.61 6.43
CA VAL A 282 15.91 16.38 5.66
C VAL A 282 16.46 17.77 5.31
N ASN A 283 17.12 18.45 6.24
CA ASN A 283 17.75 19.75 5.99
C ASN A 283 18.88 19.67 4.94
N GLY A 284 19.67 18.60 4.98
CA GLY A 284 20.73 18.34 4.00
C GLY A 284 20.15 18.23 2.59
N ILE A 285 19.11 17.40 2.42
CA ILE A 285 18.40 17.26 1.15
C ILE A 285 17.86 18.62 0.65
N LEU A 286 17.21 19.40 1.52
CA LEU A 286 16.70 20.72 1.16
C LEU A 286 17.81 21.69 0.71
N SER A 287 18.97 21.62 1.36
CA SER A 287 20.13 22.45 1.04
C SER A 287 20.74 22.07 -0.31
N ASP A 288 20.93 20.77 -0.55
CA ASP A 288 21.48 20.24 -1.80
C ASP A 288 20.59 20.59 -3.00
N LEU A 289 19.27 20.45 -2.83
CA LEU A 289 18.30 20.90 -3.83
C LEU A 289 18.41 22.41 -4.07
N GLY A 290 18.52 23.22 -3.02
CA GLY A 290 18.73 24.66 -3.13
C GLY A 290 19.98 25.04 -3.95
N HIS A 291 21.08 24.31 -3.79
CA HIS A 291 22.31 24.49 -4.56
C HIS A 291 22.14 24.07 -6.04
N LEU A 292 21.53 22.91 -6.30
CA LEU A 292 21.27 22.40 -7.64
C LEU A 292 20.46 23.40 -8.49
N PHE A 293 19.46 24.06 -7.89
CA PHE A 293 18.65 25.06 -8.61
C PHE A 293 19.37 26.41 -8.79
N ALA A 294 20.26 26.80 -7.87
CA ALA A 294 21.12 27.98 -8.03
C ALA A 294 22.13 27.81 -9.19
N GLU A 295 22.66 26.60 -9.38
CA GLU A 295 23.59 26.28 -10.47
C GLU A 295 22.89 26.15 -11.84
N ALA A 296 21.68 25.58 -11.86
CA ALA A 296 20.86 25.48 -13.08
C ALA A 296 20.39 26.87 -13.59
N SER A 297 20.01 27.77 -12.68
CA SER A 297 19.64 29.16 -13.02
C SER A 297 20.84 29.98 -13.52
N CYS A 298 22.03 29.82 -12.92
CA CYS A 298 23.27 30.45 -13.41
C CYS A 298 23.70 29.94 -14.79
N SER A 299 23.39 28.68 -15.13
CA SER A 299 23.73 28.08 -16.42
C SER A 299 22.81 28.59 -17.55
N ASN A 300 21.51 28.76 -17.27
CA ASN A 300 20.57 29.37 -18.22
C ASN A 300 20.83 30.87 -18.47
N ASP A 301 21.32 31.60 -17.46
CA ASP A 301 21.71 33.01 -17.62
C ASP A 301 22.98 33.20 -18.47
N LYS A 302 23.89 32.22 -18.49
CA LYS A 302 25.06 32.25 -19.39
C LYS A 302 24.68 32.02 -20.86
N VAL A 303 23.59 31.30 -21.13
CA VAL A 303 23.07 31.10 -22.50
C VAL A 303 22.30 32.35 -22.97
N ARG A 304 21.56 33.03 -22.10
CA ARG A 304 20.87 34.29 -22.43
C ARG A 304 21.78 35.50 -22.60
N ARG A 305 22.99 35.50 -22.03
CA ARG A 305 23.99 36.57 -22.22
C ARG A 305 24.91 36.37 -23.44
N ARG A 306 24.63 35.37 -24.29
CA ARG A 306 25.38 35.08 -25.53
C ARG A 306 24.55 35.25 -26.82
N ASN A 307 23.35 35.81 -26.73
CA ASN A 307 22.57 36.27 -27.88
C ASN A 307 22.42 37.79 -27.85
#